data_AF-A0A4W5M429-F1
#
_entry.id   AF-A0A4W5M429-F1
#
_cell.length_a   1.000
_cell.length_b   1.000
_cell.length_c   1.000
_cell.angle_alpha   90.00
_cell.angle_beta   90.00
_cell.angle_gamma   90.00
#
_symmetry.space_group_name_H-M   'P 1'
#
loop_
_entity.id
_entity.type
_entity.pdbx_description
1 polymer ?
#
loop_
_entity_poly.entity_id
_entity_poly.type
_entity_poly.pdbx_seq_one_letter_code
_entity_poly.pdbx_strand_id
1 'polypeptide(L)'
;MSTWILDQANHFLLVQECFSQLERYQNVHLLQVGQIIREKGPWTNPVLQAILKDSQLPRDEVDRYLGSEVPVFFELRVRYLLSSEMFTEAVVLAKNCSQHPVAGRHLFFRQTYLTCLLKAALPHHMHEEVREQALVIRIPGFWIKGSAK
;
A
#
# COMPACT_ATOMS: atom_id res chain seq x y z
N MET A 1 9.29 40.14 -6.93
CA MET A 1 8.78 39.32 -5.82
C MET A 1 7.30 38.93 -5.98
N SER A 2 6.56 39.50 -6.94
CA SER A 2 5.12 39.28 -7.18
C SER A 2 4.75 38.08 -8.08
N THR A 3 5.68 37.57 -8.89
CA THR A 3 5.41 36.48 -9.85
C THR A 3 5.30 35.10 -9.20
N TRP A 4 6.04 34.84 -8.12
CA TRP A 4 6.04 33.55 -7.41
C TRP A 4 4.72 33.27 -6.67
N ILE A 5 4.07 34.30 -6.12
CA ILE A 5 2.79 34.17 -5.43
C ILE A 5 1.66 33.91 -6.44
N LEU A 6 1.70 34.57 -7.61
CA LEU A 6 0.76 34.32 -8.71
C LEU A 6 0.94 32.91 -9.30
N ASP A 7 2.18 32.43 -9.42
CA ASP A 7 2.48 31.08 -9.92
C ASP A 7 2.01 29.98 -8.95
N GLN A 8 2.24 30.18 -7.64
CA GLN A 8 1.75 29.26 -6.60
C GLN A 8 0.21 29.24 -6.52
N ALA A 9 -0.44 30.39 -6.65
CA ALA A 9 -1.91 30.49 -6.68
C ALA A 9 -2.50 29.85 -7.95
N ASN A 10 -1.87 30.05 -9.11
CA ASN A 10 -2.28 29.42 -10.37
C ASN A 10 -2.10 27.90 -10.32
N HIS A 11 -1.02 27.41 -9.72
CA HIS A 11 -0.81 25.98 -9.51
C HIS A 11 -1.89 25.37 -8.61
N PHE A 12 -2.25 26.05 -7.52
CA PHE A 12 -3.33 25.59 -6.64
C PHE A 12 -4.69 25.55 -7.36
N LEU A 13 -5.03 26.60 -8.12
CA LEU A 13 -6.27 26.66 -8.91
C LEU A 13 -6.31 25.59 -10.01
N LEU A 14 -5.19 25.34 -10.69
CA LEU A 14 -5.08 24.29 -11.71
C LEU A 14 -5.32 22.90 -11.10
N VAL A 15 -4.73 22.62 -9.94
CA VAL A 15 -4.93 21.34 -9.23
C VAL A 15 -6.38 21.17 -8.81
N GLN A 16 -7.04 22.23 -8.32
CA GLN A 16 -8.47 22.18 -7.98
C GLN A 16 -9.35 21.93 -9.20
N GLU A 17 -9.05 22.54 -10.35
CA GLU A 17 -9.80 22.31 -11.59
C GLU A 17 -9.57 20.90 -12.13
N CYS A 18 -8.34 20.38 -12.10
CA CYS A 18 -8.08 18.99 -12.45
C CYS A 18 -8.85 18.02 -11.54
N PHE A 19 -8.90 18.31 -10.23
CA PHE A 19 -9.67 17.52 -9.28
C PHE A 19 -11.16 17.53 -9.62
N SER A 20 -11.75 18.71 -9.88
CA SER A 20 -13.17 18.86 -10.22
C SER A 20 -13.54 18.11 -11.51
N GLN A 21 -12.67 18.13 -12.52
CA GLN A 21 -12.88 17.39 -13.77
C GLN A 21 -12.77 15.87 -13.58
N LEU A 22 -11.80 15.40 -12.80
CA LEU A 22 -11.65 13.96 -12.53
C LEU A 22 -12.80 13.41 -11.65
N GLU A 23 -13.33 14.23 -10.75
CA GLU A 23 -14.51 13.88 -9.94
C GLU A 23 -15.76 13.67 -10.80
N ARG A 24 -15.94 14.46 -11.87
CA ARG A 24 -17.07 14.28 -12.83
C ARG A 24 -17.09 12.91 -13.49
N TYR A 25 -15.92 12.29 -13.67
CA TYR A 25 -15.81 10.94 -14.24
C TYR A 25 -15.99 9.82 -13.21
N GLN A 26 -16.32 10.14 -11.95
CA GLN A 26 -16.49 9.17 -10.86
C GLN A 26 -15.30 8.22 -10.75
N ASN A 27 -14.07 8.75 -10.90
CA ASN A 27 -12.87 7.95 -10.77
C ASN A 27 -12.80 7.37 -9.35
N VAL A 28 -12.99 6.05 -9.24
CA VAL A 28 -13.09 5.35 -7.95
C VAL A 28 -11.85 5.57 -7.08
N HIS A 29 -10.66 5.68 -7.69
CA HIS A 29 -9.43 5.94 -6.95
C HIS A 29 -9.41 7.35 -6.37
N LEU A 30 -9.80 8.36 -7.15
CA LEU A 30 -9.88 9.75 -6.68
C LEU A 30 -10.89 9.90 -5.53
N LEU A 31 -12.07 9.30 -5.67
CA LEU A 31 -13.11 9.33 -4.65
C LEU A 31 -12.63 8.68 -3.35
N GLN A 32 -11.93 7.54 -3.45
CA GLN A 32 -11.37 6.85 -2.29
C GLN A 32 -10.22 7.64 -1.64
N VAL A 33 -9.33 8.27 -2.41
CA VAL A 33 -8.32 9.20 -1.86
C VAL A 33 -9.00 10.32 -1.08
N GLY A 34 -10.04 10.94 -1.65
CA GLY A 34 -10.78 12.01 -0.99
C GLY A 34 -11.40 11.56 0.33
N GLN A 35 -11.97 10.35 0.36
CA GLN A 35 -12.51 9.75 1.59
C GLN A 35 -11.41 9.51 2.64
N ILE A 36 -10.30 8.88 2.25
CA ILE A 36 -9.17 8.61 3.14
C ILE A 36 -8.63 9.90 3.78
N ILE A 37 -8.50 10.98 3.00
CA ILE A 37 -8.03 12.27 3.50
C ILE A 37 -9.03 12.85 4.52
N ARG A 38 -10.34 12.75 4.26
CA ARG A 38 -11.38 13.18 5.20
C ARG A 38 -11.38 12.35 6.49
N GLU A 39 -11.07 11.06 6.39
CA GLU A 39 -11.01 10.10 7.51
C GLU A 39 -9.67 10.16 8.28
N LYS A 40 -9.03 11.34 8.32
CA LYS A 40 -7.78 11.61 9.03
C LYS A 40 -6.55 10.82 8.51
N GLY A 41 -6.65 10.16 7.36
CA GLY A 41 -5.52 9.56 6.64
C GLY A 41 -5.59 8.04 6.47
N PRO A 42 -4.64 7.46 5.70
CA PRO A 42 -4.71 6.06 5.25
C PRO A 42 -4.49 5.00 6.33
N TRP A 43 -4.06 5.39 7.54
CA TRP A 43 -3.63 4.49 8.62
C TRP A 43 -4.53 4.54 9.87
N THR A 44 -5.62 5.30 9.83
CA THR A 44 -6.43 5.63 11.01
C THR A 44 -7.50 4.59 11.33
N ASN A 45 -7.84 3.74 10.36
CA ASN A 45 -8.87 2.73 10.56
C ASN A 45 -8.45 1.76 11.68
N PRO A 46 -9.30 1.53 12.71
CA PRO A 46 -8.94 0.69 13.85
C PRO A 46 -8.76 -0.78 13.47
N VAL A 47 -9.51 -1.28 12.49
CA VAL A 47 -9.37 -2.65 11.96
C VAL A 47 -8.02 -2.80 11.29
N LEU A 48 -7.60 -1.82 10.47
CA LEU A 48 -6.25 -1.80 9.90
C LEU A 48 -5.19 -1.84 10.99
N GLN A 49 -5.29 -0.99 12.01
CA GLN A 49 -4.29 -0.94 13.08
C GLN A 49 -4.20 -2.25 13.86
N ALA A 50 -5.33 -2.91 14.10
CA ALA A 50 -5.39 -4.22 14.74
C ALA A 50 -4.79 -5.32 13.83
N ILE A 51 -5.06 -5.30 12.51
CA ILE A 51 -4.40 -6.18 11.53
C ILE A 51 -2.89 -5.99 11.58
N LEU A 52 -2.38 -4.75 11.54
CA LEU A 52 -0.93 -4.50 11.54
C LEU A 52 -0.25 -4.96 12.84
N LYS A 53 -0.99 -5.00 13.95
CA LYS A 53 -0.53 -5.56 15.24
C LYS A 53 -0.70 -7.08 15.35
N ASP A 54 -1.13 -7.75 14.28
CA ASP A 54 -1.47 -9.19 14.26
C ASP A 54 -2.47 -9.59 15.37
N SER A 55 -3.39 -8.68 15.68
CA SER A 55 -4.43 -8.92 16.69
C SER A 55 -5.50 -9.87 16.17
N GLN A 56 -6.06 -10.70 17.06
CA GLN A 56 -7.16 -11.59 16.72
C GLN A 56 -8.43 -10.78 16.49
N LEU A 57 -8.93 -10.79 15.26
CA LEU A 57 -10.17 -10.13 14.85
C LEU A 57 -11.13 -11.14 14.21
N PRO A 58 -12.45 -10.95 14.36
CA PRO A 58 -13.44 -11.70 13.60
C PRO A 58 -13.19 -11.59 12.09
N ARG A 59 -13.27 -12.73 11.39
CA ARG A 59 -12.95 -12.79 9.95
C ARG A 59 -13.86 -11.88 9.12
N ASP A 60 -15.12 -11.79 9.49
CA ASP A 60 -16.13 -10.94 8.87
C ASP A 60 -15.84 -9.44 9.05
N GLU A 61 -15.22 -9.04 10.16
CA GLU A 61 -14.79 -7.65 10.39
C GLU A 61 -13.60 -7.30 9.49
N VAL A 62 -12.61 -8.20 9.41
CA VAL A 62 -11.47 -8.06 8.50
C VAL A 62 -11.93 -8.02 7.05
N ASP A 63 -12.79 -8.94 6.61
CA ASP A 63 -13.27 -9.00 5.23
C ASP A 63 -14.14 -7.78 4.88
N ARG A 64 -14.96 -7.26 5.80
CA ARG A 64 -15.67 -5.99 5.59
C ARG A 64 -14.72 -4.83 5.37
N TYR A 65 -13.66 -4.72 6.16
CA TYR A 65 -12.66 -3.67 5.98
C TYR A 65 -11.89 -3.84 4.66
N LEU A 66 -11.44 -5.05 4.33
CA LEU A 66 -10.74 -5.31 3.07
C LEU A 66 -11.64 -5.15 1.83
N GLY A 67 -12.97 -5.18 2.03
CA GLY A 67 -13.97 -4.85 1.03
C GLY A 67 -14.36 -3.37 0.96
N SER A 68 -13.95 -2.52 1.91
CA SER A 68 -14.32 -1.10 1.92
C SER A 68 -13.48 -0.23 0.98
N GLU A 69 -12.38 -0.80 0.46
CA GLU A 69 -11.37 -0.09 -0.33
C GLU A 69 -10.98 -0.91 -1.56
N VAL A 70 -10.70 -0.25 -2.70
CA VAL A 70 -10.21 -0.96 -3.87
C VAL A 70 -8.80 -1.55 -3.62
N PRO A 71 -8.50 -2.77 -4.13
CA PRO A 71 -7.29 -3.52 -3.76
C PRO A 71 -5.97 -2.76 -3.92
N VAL A 72 -5.84 -1.88 -4.92
CA VAL A 72 -4.60 -1.12 -5.16
C VAL A 72 -4.21 -0.24 -3.96
N PHE A 73 -5.14 0.23 -3.12
CA PHE A 73 -4.77 1.00 -1.93
C PHE A 73 -4.11 0.14 -0.85
N PHE A 74 -4.56 -1.11 -0.68
CA PHE A 74 -3.86 -2.06 0.17
C PHE A 74 -2.49 -2.43 -0.39
N GLU A 75 -2.38 -2.55 -1.72
CA GLU A 75 -1.11 -2.77 -2.40
C GLU A 75 -0.11 -1.64 -2.12
N LEU A 76 -0.56 -0.39 -2.23
CA LEU A 76 0.25 0.80 -1.89
C LEU A 76 0.67 0.80 -0.42
N ARG A 77 -0.23 0.43 0.50
CA ARG A 77 0.11 0.31 1.94
C ARG A 77 1.16 -0.78 2.18
N VAL A 78 1.01 -1.96 1.57
CA VAL A 78 2.00 -3.04 1.69
C VAL A 78 3.35 -2.60 1.13
N ARG A 79 3.38 -1.94 -0.04
CA ARG A 79 4.63 -1.41 -0.62
C ARG A 79 5.28 -0.38 0.28
N TYR A 80 4.49 0.52 0.86
CA TYR A 80 4.99 1.50 1.82
C TYR A 80 5.65 0.81 3.02
N LEU A 81 4.95 -0.15 3.67
CA LEU A 81 5.48 -0.89 4.82
C LEU A 81 6.79 -1.61 4.47
N LEU A 82 6.87 -2.25 3.29
CA LEU A 82 8.11 -2.89 2.81
C LEU A 82 9.25 -1.87 2.61
N SER A 83 8.94 -0.69 2.05
CA SER A 83 9.93 0.38 1.84
C SER A 83 10.40 1.03 3.14
N SER A 84 9.57 0.96 4.18
CA SER A 84 9.86 1.46 5.53
C SER A 84 10.41 0.38 6.47
N GLU A 85 10.80 -0.79 5.94
CA GLU A 85 11.36 -1.92 6.68
C GLU A 85 10.44 -2.49 7.78
N MET A 86 9.13 -2.21 7.71
CA MET A 86 8.08 -2.75 8.59
C MET A 86 7.58 -4.09 8.04
N PHE A 87 8.49 -5.08 7.96
CA PHE A 87 8.25 -6.33 7.26
C PHE A 87 7.13 -7.16 7.89
N THR A 88 7.06 -7.21 9.22
CA THR A 88 6.04 -7.96 9.95
C THR A 88 4.64 -7.51 9.60
N GLU A 89 4.41 -6.19 9.63
CA GLU A 89 3.16 -5.54 9.30
C GLU A 89 2.79 -5.74 7.82
N ALA A 90 3.77 -5.61 6.93
CA ALA A 90 3.58 -5.85 5.50
C ALA A 90 3.12 -7.28 5.20
N VAL A 91 3.74 -8.27 5.86
CA VAL A 91 3.42 -9.69 5.70
C VAL A 91 2.03 -10.00 6.24
N VAL A 92 1.68 -9.50 7.42
CA VAL A 92 0.37 -9.72 8.03
C VAL A 92 -0.73 -9.07 7.19
N LEU A 93 -0.53 -7.85 6.69
CA LEU A 93 -1.49 -7.20 5.80
C LEU A 93 -1.63 -7.97 4.47
N ALA A 94 -0.51 -8.34 3.84
CA ALA A 94 -0.53 -9.11 2.59
C ALA A 94 -1.22 -10.48 2.75
N LYS A 95 -0.99 -11.17 3.88
CA LYS A 95 -1.67 -12.43 4.23
C LYS A 95 -3.18 -12.24 4.28
N ASN A 96 -3.66 -11.27 5.04
CA ASN A 96 -5.09 -11.00 5.19
C ASN A 96 -5.75 -10.63 3.84
N CYS A 97 -5.11 -9.76 3.05
CA CYS A 97 -5.54 -9.42 1.69
C CYS A 97 -5.59 -10.65 0.77
N SER A 98 -4.59 -11.53 0.82
CA SER A 98 -4.52 -12.73 -0.03
C SER A 98 -5.62 -13.76 0.25
N GLN A 99 -6.20 -13.71 1.44
CA GLN A 99 -7.28 -14.60 1.89
C GLN A 99 -8.68 -14.01 1.63
N HIS A 100 -8.79 -12.72 1.34
CA HIS A 100 -10.07 -12.05 1.09
C HIS A 100 -10.62 -12.41 -0.31
N PRO A 101 -11.92 -12.72 -0.49
CA PRO A 101 -12.47 -13.23 -1.76
C PRO A 101 -12.30 -12.32 -2.98
N VAL A 102 -12.27 -11.00 -2.77
CA VAL A 102 -12.14 -10.00 -3.84
C VAL A 102 -10.70 -9.51 -3.94
N ALA A 103 -10.13 -9.02 -2.83
CA ALA A 103 -8.77 -8.48 -2.82
C ALA A 103 -7.72 -9.56 -3.12
N GLY A 104 -7.97 -10.81 -2.71
CA GLY A 104 -7.07 -11.95 -2.94
C GLY A 104 -6.93 -12.35 -4.42
N ARG A 105 -7.79 -11.83 -5.30
CA ARG A 105 -7.62 -11.98 -6.77
C ARG A 105 -6.41 -11.17 -7.27
N HIS A 106 -5.98 -10.16 -6.51
CA HIS A 106 -4.81 -9.37 -6.83
C HIS A 106 -3.53 -10.14 -6.47
N LEU A 107 -2.88 -10.74 -7.49
CA LEU A 107 -1.76 -11.67 -7.33
C LEU A 107 -0.60 -11.13 -6.46
N PHE A 108 -0.39 -9.82 -6.45
CA PHE A 108 0.62 -9.16 -5.62
C PHE A 108 0.57 -9.63 -4.16
N PHE A 109 -0.60 -9.68 -3.52
CA PHE A 109 -0.68 -10.02 -2.09
C PHE A 109 -0.19 -11.44 -1.81
N ARG A 110 -0.60 -12.39 -2.65
CA ARG A 110 -0.16 -13.78 -2.54
C ARG A 110 1.34 -13.90 -2.82
N GLN A 111 1.85 -13.23 -3.85
CA GLN A 111 3.28 -13.23 -4.18
C GLN A 111 4.12 -12.64 -3.05
N THR A 112 3.75 -11.47 -2.52
CA THR A 112 4.44 -10.83 -1.40
C THR A 112 4.43 -11.73 -0.17
N TYR A 113 3.26 -12.25 0.21
CA TYR A 113 3.14 -13.12 1.39
C TYR A 113 4.03 -14.36 1.29
N LEU A 114 3.96 -15.10 0.17
CA LEU A 114 4.76 -16.30 -0.05
C LEU A 114 6.27 -15.99 -0.15
N THR A 115 6.64 -14.89 -0.81
CA THR A 115 8.05 -14.48 -0.94
C THR A 115 8.65 -14.15 0.43
N CYS A 116 7.90 -13.45 1.28
CA CYS A 116 8.35 -13.14 2.63
C CYS A 116 8.43 -14.37 3.53
N LEU A 117 7.46 -15.29 3.46
CA LEU A 117 7.52 -16.57 4.17
C LEU A 117 8.73 -17.40 3.75
N LEU A 118 8.97 -17.50 2.44
CA LEU A 118 10.12 -18.20 1.90
C LEU A 118 11.41 -17.58 2.44
N LYS A 119 11.58 -16.26 2.34
CA LYS A 119 12.75 -15.55 2.90
C LYS A 119 12.94 -15.81 4.39
N ALA A 120 11.88 -15.86 5.20
CA ALA A 120 12.00 -16.16 6.62
C ALA A 120 12.41 -17.61 6.91
N ALA A 121 12.14 -18.54 5.98
CA ALA A 121 12.46 -19.95 6.11
C ALA A 121 13.83 -20.36 5.54
N LEU A 122 14.46 -19.52 4.70
CA LEU A 122 15.78 -19.82 4.15
C LEU A 122 16.89 -19.64 5.22
N PRO A 123 17.92 -20.50 5.22
CA PRO A 123 19.13 -20.27 6.01
C PRO A 123 19.88 -19.01 5.54
N HIS A 124 20.46 -18.24 6.48
CA HIS A 124 21.14 -16.96 6.22
C HIS A 124 22.07 -16.92 4.99
N HIS A 125 22.80 -18.01 4.70
CA HIS A 125 23.72 -18.09 3.57
C HIS A 125 23.04 -18.17 2.19
N MET A 126 21.78 -18.59 2.12
CA MET A 126 21.01 -18.71 0.87
C MET A 126 20.17 -17.46 0.57
N HIS A 127 20.15 -16.47 1.47
CA HIS A 127 19.40 -15.23 1.21
C HIS A 127 19.97 -14.43 0.04
N GLU A 128 21.26 -14.57 -0.27
CA GLU A 128 21.91 -13.79 -1.32
C GLU A 128 21.43 -14.19 -2.73
N GLU A 129 21.15 -15.49 -2.95
CA GLU A 129 20.60 -16.01 -4.22
C GLU A 129 19.13 -15.61 -4.42
N VAL A 130 18.33 -15.62 -3.33
CA VAL A 130 16.93 -15.17 -3.35
C VAL A 130 16.86 -13.63 -3.44
N ARG A 131 17.85 -12.89 -2.92
CA ARG A 131 17.94 -11.43 -3.08
C ARG A 131 18.10 -11.07 -4.54
N GLU A 132 19.03 -11.68 -5.28
CA GLU A 132 19.23 -11.32 -6.69
C GLU A 132 18.01 -11.61 -7.57
N GLN A 133 17.24 -12.65 -7.28
CA GLN A 133 16.06 -13.02 -8.06
C GLN A 133 14.77 -12.33 -7.59
N ALA A 134 14.62 -12.03 -6.29
CA ALA A 134 13.45 -11.36 -5.71
C ALA A 134 13.60 -9.84 -5.57
N LEU A 135 14.77 -9.27 -5.92
CA LEU A 135 14.93 -7.82 -6.16
C LEU A 135 14.13 -7.35 -7.40
N VAL A 136 13.58 -8.28 -8.19
CA VAL A 136 12.64 -8.00 -9.27
C VAL A 136 11.19 -8.09 -8.77
N ILE A 137 10.84 -7.39 -7.69
CA ILE A 137 9.54 -6.71 -7.70
C ILE A 137 9.79 -5.43 -8.47
N ARG A 138 9.66 -5.51 -9.80
CA ARG A 138 9.84 -4.39 -10.72
C ARG A 138 8.80 -3.31 -10.38
N ILE A 139 9.13 -2.41 -9.46
CA ILE A 139 8.45 -1.12 -9.33
C ILE A 139 9.00 -0.26 -10.47
N PRO A 140 8.18 0.18 -11.45
CA PRO A 140 8.65 1.12 -12.45
C PRO A 140 9.15 2.39 -11.72
N GLY A 141 10.47 2.64 -11.75
CA GLY A 141 11.06 3.93 -11.38
C GLY A 141 11.76 4.07 -10.02
N PHE A 142 11.90 3.03 -9.18
CA PHE A 142 12.61 3.17 -7.90
C PHE A 142 13.60 2.03 -7.61
N TRP A 143 14.86 2.39 -7.35
CA TRP A 143 15.88 1.54 -6.76
C TRP A 143 16.10 1.97 -5.32
N ILE A 144 15.68 1.17 -4.34
CA ILE A 144 16.09 1.38 -2.93
C ILE A 144 17.23 0.41 -2.63
N LYS A 145 18.46 0.92 -2.59
CA LYS A 145 19.61 0.19 -2.04
C LYS A 145 19.52 0.26 -0.51
N GLY A 146 19.09 -0.83 0.12
CA GLY A 146 19.32 -1.03 1.55
C GLY A 146 20.77 -1.44 1.77
N SER A 147 21.56 -0.56 2.39
CA SER A 147 22.95 -0.86 2.77
C SER A 147 22.93 -1.79 3.99
N ALA A 148 23.53 -2.97 3.86
CA ALA A 148 23.87 -3.78 5.02
C ALA A 148 24.89 -3.01 5.88
N LYS A 149 24.71 -3.04 7.20
CA LYS A 149 25.74 -2.72 8.17
C LYS A 149 26.13 -4.00 8.88
#